data_AF-A0A8K0SGJ1-F1
#
_entry.id   AF-A0A8K0SGJ1-F1
#
_cell.length_a   1.000
_cell.length_b   1.000
_cell.length_c   1.000
_cell.angle_alpha   90.00
_cell.angle_beta   90.00
_cell.angle_gamma   90.00
#
_symmetry.space_group_name_H-M   'P 1'
#
loop_
_entity.id
_entity.type
_entity.pdbx_description
1 polymer ?
#
loop_
_entity_poly.entity_id
_entity_poly.type
_entity_poly.pdbx_seq_one_letter_code
_entity_poly.pdbx_strand_id
1 'polypeptide(L)'
;MTSAVPVPVLLRKNKKSTTLAEITEENLTLAPGDYWEKFLCLALAKMVEAKLPGTKYEPDETTMIVSTTKRGEKKLKLQADGLNVDWHAVENKLRAWGRLFEDGNKLRIDVCF
;
A
#
# COMPACT_ATOMS: atom_id res chain seq x y z
N MET A 1 2.50 -7.07 -26.86
CA MET A 1 1.98 -7.85 -25.70
C MET A 1 3.03 -7.77 -24.60
N THR A 2 2.89 -6.80 -23.70
CA THR A 2 3.87 -6.60 -22.61
C THR A 2 3.25 -7.14 -21.34
N SER A 3 3.69 -8.33 -20.94
CA SER A 3 3.34 -8.98 -19.68
C SER A 3 3.82 -8.10 -18.52
N ALA A 4 2.92 -7.76 -17.61
CA ALA A 4 3.26 -7.10 -16.36
C ALA A 4 3.83 -8.14 -15.40
N VAL A 5 5.10 -8.00 -15.04
CA VAL A 5 5.75 -8.85 -14.04
C VAL A 5 5.29 -8.37 -12.65
N PRO A 6 4.72 -9.24 -11.79
CA PRO A 6 4.35 -8.83 -10.43
C PRO A 6 5.62 -8.68 -9.59
N VAL A 7 5.69 -7.61 -8.81
CA VAL A 7 6.77 -7.37 -7.84
C VAL A 7 6.23 -7.69 -6.44
N PRO A 8 6.83 -8.64 -5.71
CA PRO A 8 6.30 -9.06 -4.41
C PRO A 8 6.73 -8.12 -3.28
N VAL A 9 5.84 -8.04 -2.29
CA VAL A 9 6.01 -7.41 -0.99
C VAL A 9 6.47 -8.47 0.02
N LEU A 10 7.48 -8.17 0.85
CA LEU A 10 8.12 -9.14 1.74
C LEU A 10 7.88 -8.82 3.22
N LEU A 11 7.31 -9.79 3.94
CA LEU A 11 7.25 -9.82 5.40
C LEU A 11 8.36 -10.71 5.96
N ARG A 12 9.09 -10.21 6.95
CA ARG A 12 10.15 -10.96 7.65
C ARG A 12 9.72 -11.31 9.07
N LYS A 13 9.17 -12.51 9.22
CA LYS A 13 9.33 -13.35 10.42
C LYS A 13 9.70 -14.75 9.92
N ASN A 14 10.82 -15.27 10.42
CA ASN A 14 11.42 -16.60 10.19
C ASN A 14 10.71 -17.57 9.21
N LYS A 15 11.42 -17.95 8.13
CA LYS A 15 11.21 -19.14 7.26
C LYS A 15 9.78 -19.32 6.69
N LYS A 16 9.44 -18.47 5.72
CA LYS A 16 8.48 -18.58 4.58
C LYS A 16 7.56 -17.36 4.57
N SER A 17 7.80 -16.43 3.65
CA SER A 17 6.94 -15.26 3.45
C SER A 17 5.60 -15.72 2.84
N THR A 18 4.59 -15.95 3.68
CA THR A 18 3.23 -16.21 3.21
C THR A 18 2.47 -14.90 3.23
N THR A 19 2.19 -14.34 2.05
CA THR A 19 1.25 -13.22 1.90
C THR A 19 -0.11 -13.66 2.43
N LEU A 20 -0.58 -13.03 3.52
CA LEU A 20 -1.86 -13.37 4.14
C LEU A 20 -3.05 -12.73 3.41
N ALA A 21 -2.84 -11.52 2.91
CA ALA A 21 -3.84 -10.74 2.21
C ALA A 21 -3.17 -9.85 1.15
N GLU A 22 -3.83 -9.69 0.01
CA GLU A 22 -3.46 -8.75 -1.05
C GLU A 22 -4.74 -8.09 -1.58
N ILE A 23 -4.73 -6.77 -1.65
CA ILE A 23 -5.84 -5.96 -2.16
C ILE A 23 -5.24 -5.03 -3.21
N THR A 24 -5.83 -5.00 -4.41
CA THR A 24 -5.49 -4.04 -5.45
C THR A 24 -6.74 -3.26 -5.81
N GLU A 25 -6.63 -1.93 -5.73
CA GLU A 25 -7.71 -1.01 -6.02
C GLU A 25 -7.21 0.04 -7.02
N GLU A 26 -8.01 0.29 -8.04
CA GLU A 26 -7.69 1.28 -9.08
C GLU A 26 -8.61 2.49 -8.96
N ASN A 27 -8.10 3.66 -9.34
CA ASN A 27 -8.89 4.90 -9.44
C ASN A 27 -9.64 5.25 -8.14
N LEU A 28 -8.90 5.29 -7.02
CA LEU A 28 -9.45 5.70 -5.73
C LEU A 28 -10.15 7.07 -5.84
N THR A 29 -11.41 7.13 -5.39
CA THR A 29 -12.23 8.34 -5.37
C THR A 29 -12.08 9.15 -4.08
N LEU A 30 -11.41 8.57 -3.09
CA LEU A 30 -11.11 9.19 -1.79
C LEU A 30 -9.62 9.44 -1.65
N ALA A 31 -9.28 10.35 -0.74
CA ALA A 31 -7.91 10.50 -0.29
C ALA A 31 -7.41 9.16 0.31
N PRO A 32 -6.15 8.77 0.07
CA PRO A 32 -5.61 7.51 0.57
C PRO A 32 -5.80 7.27 2.07
N GLY A 33 -5.63 8.29 2.92
CA GLY A 33 -5.86 8.15 4.36
C GLY A 33 -7.31 7.86 4.70
N ASP A 34 -8.25 8.60 4.09
CA ASP A 34 -9.69 8.34 4.22
C ASP A 34 -10.07 6.92 3.76
N TYR A 35 -9.52 6.48 2.61
CA TYR A 35 -9.80 5.17 2.05
C TYR A 35 -9.23 4.06 2.95
N TRP A 36 -8.05 4.29 3.52
CA TRP A 36 -7.41 3.38 4.46
C TRP A 36 -8.28 3.12 5.68
N GLU A 37 -8.70 4.20 6.36
CA GLU A 37 -9.49 4.13 7.58
C GLU A 37 -10.88 3.52 7.34
N LYS A 38 -11.54 3.91 6.24
CA LYS A 38 -12.93 3.51 5.97
C LYS A 38 -13.07 2.12 5.37
N PHE A 39 -12.10 1.66 4.59
CA PHE A 39 -12.25 0.44 3.78
C PHE A 39 -11.12 -0.56 3.98
N LEU A 40 -9.85 -0.14 3.77
CA LEU A 40 -8.74 -1.10 3.73
C LEU A 40 -8.48 -1.75 5.09
N CYS A 41 -8.41 -0.98 6.18
CA CYS A 41 -8.20 -1.56 7.51
C CYS A 41 -9.23 -2.64 7.84
N LEU A 42 -10.51 -2.38 7.54
CA LEU A 42 -11.60 -3.33 7.79
C LEU A 42 -11.52 -4.55 6.89
N ALA A 43 -11.20 -4.37 5.60
CA ALA A 43 -11.05 -5.48 4.66
C ALA A 43 -9.88 -6.39 5.07
N LEU A 44 -8.75 -5.80 5.47
CA LEU A 44 -7.57 -6.51 5.93
C LEU A 44 -7.85 -7.31 7.20
N ALA A 45 -8.48 -6.71 8.21
CA ALA A 45 -8.85 -7.41 9.44
C ALA A 45 -9.72 -8.65 9.14
N LYS A 46 -10.69 -8.53 8.24
CA LYS A 46 -11.55 -9.65 7.80
C LYS A 46 -10.75 -10.74 7.08
N MET A 47 -9.83 -10.36 6.19
CA MET A 47 -9.01 -11.33 5.45
C MET A 47 -8.06 -12.08 6.38
N VAL A 48 -7.45 -11.39 7.34
CA VAL A 48 -6.57 -12.01 8.33
C VAL A 48 -7.34 -12.94 9.24
N GLU A 49 -8.49 -12.53 9.78
CA GLU A 49 -9.35 -13.40 10.61
C GLU A 49 -9.77 -14.66 9.85
N ALA A 50 -10.08 -14.56 8.55
CA ALA A 50 -10.42 -15.72 7.74
C ALA A 50 -9.25 -16.70 7.52
N LYS A 51 -8.00 -16.22 7.59
CA LYS A 51 -6.79 -17.04 7.42
C LYS A 51 -6.25 -17.57 8.75
N LEU A 52 -6.39 -16.80 9.81
CA LEU A 52 -5.85 -17.05 11.14
C LEU A 52 -6.94 -16.83 12.21
N PRO A 53 -8.01 -17.65 12.21
CA PRO A 53 -9.15 -17.42 13.09
C PRO A 53 -8.75 -17.48 14.55
N GLY A 54 -9.25 -16.52 15.35
CA GLY A 54 -8.97 -16.43 16.78
C GLY A 54 -7.55 -15.97 17.13
N THR A 55 -6.72 -15.61 16.15
CA THR A 55 -5.40 -15.02 16.39
C THR A 55 -5.49 -13.51 16.28
N LYS A 56 -5.16 -12.79 17.36
CA LYS A 56 -4.94 -11.35 17.26
C LYS A 56 -3.68 -11.10 16.44
N TYR A 57 -3.88 -10.61 15.22
CA TYR A 57 -2.79 -10.18 14.34
C TYR A 57 -2.64 -8.67 14.45
N GLU A 58 -1.51 -8.24 14.98
CA GLU A 58 -1.04 -6.86 14.90
C GLU A 58 0.29 -6.88 14.14
N PRO A 59 0.43 -6.14 13.04
CA PRO A 59 1.70 -6.06 12.34
C PRO A 59 2.71 -5.29 13.19
N ASP A 60 3.98 -5.70 13.12
CA ASP A 60 5.07 -5.02 13.82
C ASP A 60 5.43 -3.69 13.13
N GLU A 61 5.28 -3.63 11.80
CA GLU A 61 5.72 -2.53 10.95
C GLU A 61 4.86 -2.46 9.69
N THR A 62 4.59 -1.25 9.18
CA THR A 62 4.05 -1.02 7.83
C THR A 62 5.09 -0.33 6.96
N THR A 63 5.40 -0.90 5.81
CA THR A 63 6.14 -0.21 4.74
C THR A 63 5.20 0.27 3.64
N MET A 64 5.49 1.44 3.11
CA MET A 64 4.78 1.99 1.96
C MET A 64 5.73 2.49 0.89
N ILE A 65 5.32 2.28 -0.36
CA ILE A 65 6.00 2.79 -1.54
C ILE A 65 4.99 3.57 -2.38
N VAL A 66 5.21 4.87 -2.51
CA VAL A 66 4.46 5.71 -3.45
C VAL A 66 5.32 5.92 -4.69
N SER A 67 4.78 5.56 -5.84
CA SER A 67 5.51 5.60 -7.11
C SER A 67 4.65 6.13 -8.26
N THR A 68 5.33 6.50 -9.35
CA THR A 68 4.69 6.88 -10.61
C THR A 68 5.35 6.16 -11.77
N THR A 69 4.63 5.99 -12.87
CA THR A 69 5.21 5.48 -14.13
C THR A 69 6.15 6.49 -14.81
N LYS A 70 6.15 7.76 -14.38
CA LYS A 70 7.07 8.78 -14.91
C LYS A 70 8.51 8.40 -14.59
N ARG A 71 9.31 8.15 -15.63
CA ARG A 71 10.74 7.83 -15.48
C ARG A 71 11.50 9.01 -14.87
N GLY A 72 12.39 8.72 -13.92
CA GLY A 72 13.24 9.71 -13.25
C GLY A 72 12.64 10.30 -11.97
N GLU A 73 11.35 10.11 -11.74
CA GLU A 73 10.71 10.55 -10.50
C GLU A 73 11.09 9.65 -9.32
N LYS A 74 11.53 10.27 -8.23
CA LYS A 74 11.94 9.54 -7.02
C LYS A 74 10.71 9.06 -6.26
N LYS A 75 10.63 7.73 -6.07
CA LYS A 75 9.64 7.08 -5.21
C LYS A 75 9.74 7.60 -3.77
N LEU A 76 8.59 7.80 -3.13
CA LEU A 76 8.54 7.99 -1.67
C LEU A 76 8.50 6.60 -1.03
N LYS A 77 9.33 6.39 -0.02
CA LYS A 77 9.31 5.20 0.83
C LYS A 77 9.06 5.65 2.25
N LEU A 78 8.09 5.03 2.91
CA LEU A 78 7.76 5.28 4.31
C LEU A 78 7.79 3.96 5.07
N GLN A 79 8.12 4.06 6.35
CA GLN A 79 8.13 2.98 7.30
C GLN A 79 7.43 3.51 8.55
N ALA A 80 6.50 2.73 9.09
CA ALA A 80 5.67 3.09 10.23
C ALA A 80 5.66 1.92 11.22
N ASP A 81 5.60 2.25 12.50
CA ASP A 81 5.42 1.25 13.55
C ASP A 81 3.96 0.76 13.52
N GLY A 82 3.78 -0.56 13.48
CA GLY A 82 2.47 -1.18 13.29
C GLY A 82 1.70 -0.58 12.11
N LEU A 83 0.44 -0.18 12.34
CA LEU A 83 -0.43 0.44 11.32
C LEU A 83 -0.48 1.98 11.39
N ASN A 84 0.43 2.62 12.15
CA ASN A 84 0.41 4.07 12.37
C ASN A 84 1.06 4.85 11.21
N VAL A 85 0.34 4.93 10.09
CA VAL A 85 0.84 5.51 8.85
C VAL A 85 0.71 7.04 8.84
N ASP A 86 1.80 7.74 8.48
CA ASP A 86 1.75 9.16 8.11
C ASP A 86 1.17 9.35 6.68
N TRP A 87 -0.17 9.40 6.61
CA TRP A 87 -0.89 9.66 5.37
C TRP A 87 -0.64 11.06 4.79
N HIS A 88 -0.26 12.03 5.63
CA HIS A 88 -0.02 13.40 5.17
C HIS A 88 1.20 13.46 4.25
N ALA A 89 2.27 12.73 4.55
CA ALA A 89 3.43 12.62 3.66
C ALA A 89 3.07 11.98 2.30
N VAL A 90 2.23 10.93 2.32
CA VAL A 90 1.74 10.24 1.11
C VAL A 90 0.91 11.19 0.25
N GLU A 91 -0.08 11.84 0.85
CA GLU A 91 -1.02 12.71 0.14
C GLU A 91 -0.35 13.95 -0.44
N ASN A 92 0.59 14.55 0.29
CA ASN A 92 1.38 15.67 -0.23
C ASN A 92 2.22 15.26 -1.42
N LYS A 93 2.81 14.06 -1.41
CA LYS A 93 3.59 13.54 -2.53
C LYS A 93 2.71 13.30 -3.76
N LEU A 94 1.52 12.74 -3.57
CA LEU A 94 0.55 12.53 -4.65
C LEU A 94 0.06 13.85 -5.23
N ARG A 95 -0.25 14.83 -4.38
CA ARG A 95 -0.65 16.19 -4.81
C ARG A 95 0.46 16.86 -5.62
N ALA A 96 1.72 16.76 -5.19
CA ALA A 96 2.87 17.26 -5.94
C ALA A 96 3.05 16.58 -7.32
N TRP A 97 2.56 15.35 -7.47
CA TRP A 97 2.52 14.60 -8.72
C TRP A 97 1.20 14.72 -9.49
N GLY A 98 0.27 15.59 -9.08
CA GLY A 98 -1.02 15.78 -9.75
C GLY A 98 -0.88 16.06 -11.24
N ARG A 99 0.04 16.95 -11.62
CA ARG A 99 0.36 17.23 -13.04
C ARG A 99 0.84 15.99 -13.81
N LEU A 100 1.58 15.09 -13.16
CA LEU A 100 2.06 13.88 -13.82
C LEU A 100 0.89 12.94 -14.13
N PHE A 101 -0.10 12.90 -13.24
CA PHE A 101 -1.32 12.15 -13.46
C PHE A 101 -2.15 12.72 -14.62
N GLU A 102 -2.28 14.05 -14.68
CA GLU A 102 -2.91 14.75 -15.81
C GLU A 102 -2.19 14.47 -17.14
N ASP A 103 -0.86 14.35 -17.13
CA ASP A 103 -0.03 13.94 -18.27
C ASP A 103 -0.15 12.44 -18.63
N GLY A 104 -1.06 11.70 -17.99
CA GLY A 104 -1.32 10.29 -18.26
C GLY A 104 -0.39 9.30 -17.54
N ASN A 105 0.41 9.74 -16.57
CA ASN A 105 1.23 8.83 -15.76
C ASN A 105 0.39 8.22 -14.65
N LYS A 106 0.60 6.93 -14.36
CA LYS A 106 -0.10 6.27 -13.25
C LYS A 106 0.60 6.59 -11.94
N LEU A 107 -0.17 6.87 -10.89
CA LEU A 107 0.30 6.95 -9.50
C LEU A 107 -0.08 5.64 -8.79
N ARG A 108 0.82 5.12 -7.96
CA ARG A 108 0.63 3.83 -7.26
C ARG A 108 1.09 3.96 -5.82
N ILE A 109 0.31 3.40 -4.90
CA ILE A 109 0.65 3.23 -3.49
C ILE A 109 0.70 1.71 -3.25
N ASP A 110 1.85 1.21 -2.83
CA ASP A 110 2.01 -0.16 -2.34
C ASP A 110 2.12 -0.09 -0.82
N VAL A 111 1.30 -0.85 -0.10
CA VAL A 111 1.27 -0.92 1.38
C VAL A 111 1.54 -2.36 1.81
N CYS A 112 2.35 -2.54 2.86
CA CYS A 112 2.93 -3.83 3.24
C CYS A 112 3.08 -3.89 4.77
N PHE A 113 2.56 -4.91 5.47
CA PHE A 113 2.59 -4.98 6.93
C PHE A 113 2.49 -6.42 7.46
#